data_AF-A0A258YC26-F1
#
_entry.id   AF-A0A258YC26-F1
#
_cell.length_a   1.000
_cell.length_b   1.000
_cell.length_c   1.000
_cell.angle_alpha   90.00
_cell.angle_beta   90.00
_cell.angle_gamma   90.00
#
_symmetry.space_group_name_H-M   'P 1'
#
loop_
_entity.id
_entity.type
_entity.pdbx_description
1 polymer ?
#
loop_
_entity_poly.entity_id
_entity_poly.type
_entity_poly.pdbx_seq_one_letter_code
_entity_poly.pdbx_strand_id
1 'polypeptide(L)'
;MKQVWIFASLVFLLFESNAQQSGYEIKLEPLSIKGLVGVQSFAHASIGTNWVVIGGRIDGLHRRQPFASFDKKGNNLIIQVIDPLNQQTWQATTNELDSALQDQLSATNM
;
A
#
# COMPACT_ATOMS: atom_id res chain seq x y z
N MET A 1 39.68 29.06 -34.07
CA MET A 1 38.88 28.17 -34.97
C MET A 1 38.37 26.92 -34.25
N LYS A 2 39.20 25.96 -33.84
CA LYS A 2 38.73 24.69 -33.20
C LYS A 2 37.84 24.87 -31.96
N GLN A 3 38.16 25.82 -31.07
CA GLN A 3 37.35 26.06 -29.87
C GLN A 3 35.96 26.66 -30.17
N VAL A 4 35.82 27.43 -31.25
CA VAL A 4 34.54 27.98 -31.70
C VAL A 4 33.63 26.84 -32.19
N TRP A 5 34.19 25.86 -32.90
CA TRP A 5 33.45 24.69 -33.37
C TRP A 5 33.02 23.77 -32.22
N ILE A 6 33.88 23.59 -31.20
CA ILE A 6 33.54 22.83 -29.99
C ILE A 6 32.40 23.52 -29.22
N PHE A 7 32.49 24.84 -29.04
CA PHE A 7 31.46 25.62 -28.37
C PHE A 7 30.13 25.57 -29.14
N ALA A 8 30.16 25.76 -30.46
CA ALA A 8 28.96 25.66 -31.29
C ALA A 8 28.33 24.25 -31.23
N SER A 9 29.14 23.19 -31.19
CA SER A 9 28.66 21.82 -31.07
C SER A 9 28.03 21.54 -29.70
N LEU A 10 28.63 22.04 -28.63
CA LEU A 10 28.08 21.94 -27.27
C LEU A 10 26.75 22.69 -27.14
N VAL A 11 26.64 23.87 -27.74
CA VAL A 11 25.39 24.64 -27.76
C VAL A 11 24.31 23.90 -28.54
N PHE A 12 24.64 23.29 -29.68
CA PHE A 12 23.69 22.50 -30.48
C PHE A 12 23.15 21.27 -29.73
N LEU A 13 24.01 20.59 -28.96
CA LEU A 13 23.60 19.45 -28.12
C LEU A 13 22.61 19.82 -27.01
N LEU A 14 22.57 21.08 -26.56
CA LEU A 14 21.59 21.54 -25.57
C LEU A 14 20.16 21.66 -26.15
N PHE A 15 20.03 21.89 -27.47
CA PHE A 15 18.73 22.05 -28.14
C PHE A 15 18.06 20.73 -28.53
N GLU A 16 18.80 19.62 -28.55
CA GLU A 16 18.30 18.28 -28.93
C GLU A 16 17.84 17.44 -27.72
N SER A 17 17.94 17.97 -26.49
CA SER A 17 17.56 17.23 -25.30
C SER A 17 16.05 17.23 -25.08
N ASN A 18 15.36 16.27 -25.70
CA ASN A 18 13.97 15.96 -25.36
C ASN A 18 13.95 15.06 -24.11
N ALA A 19 13.41 15.57 -23.01
CA ALA A 19 13.06 14.74 -21.87
C ALA A 19 11.96 13.74 -22.28
N GLN A 20 11.89 12.57 -21.62
CA GLN A 20 10.84 11.58 -21.91
C GLN A 20 9.46 12.19 -21.63
N GLN A 21 8.72 12.47 -22.69
CA GLN A 21 7.33 12.88 -22.60
C GLN A 21 6.49 11.61 -22.44
N SER A 22 5.98 11.36 -21.23
CA SER A 22 5.12 10.19 -20.98
C SER A 22 3.85 10.30 -21.83
N GLY A 23 3.61 9.30 -22.69
CA GLY A 23 2.43 9.25 -23.56
C GLY A 23 1.13 8.87 -22.84
N TYR A 24 1.15 8.75 -21.51
CA TYR A 24 0.01 8.39 -20.67
C TYR A 24 0.17 8.97 -19.26
N GLU A 25 -0.96 9.14 -18.58
CA GLU A 25 -1.05 9.56 -17.18
C GLU A 25 -1.73 8.44 -16.38
N ILE A 26 -1.12 8.02 -15.27
CA ILE A 26 -1.72 7.04 -14.35
C ILE A 26 -2.27 7.81 -13.15
N LYS A 27 -3.56 7.63 -12.87
CA LYS A 27 -4.22 8.13 -11.66
C LYS A 27 -4.82 6.97 -10.90
N LEU A 28 -4.81 7.06 -9.58
CA LEU A 28 -5.57 6.19 -8.72
C LEU A 28 -6.87 6.90 -8.36
N GLU A 29 -8.00 6.25 -8.62
CA GLU A 29 -9.30 6.69 -8.15
C GLU A 29 -9.69 5.87 -6.91
N PRO A 30 -10.11 6.51 -5.81
CA PRO A 30 -10.50 5.78 -4.62
C PRO A 30 -11.82 5.04 -4.85
N LEU A 31 -11.83 3.73 -4.61
CA LEU A 31 -13.04 2.92 -4.53
C LEU A 31 -13.52 2.86 -3.08
N SER A 32 -14.75 3.33 -2.82
CA SER A 32 -15.35 3.26 -1.49
C SER A 32 -16.27 2.03 -1.38
N ILE A 33 -15.91 1.11 -0.49
CA ILE A 33 -16.70 -0.09 -0.20
C ILE A 33 -17.28 0.04 1.21
N LYS A 34 -18.61 0.00 1.33
CA LYS A 34 -19.29 0.14 2.62
C LYS A 34 -18.90 -0.98 3.57
N GLY A 35 -18.47 -0.63 4.77
CA GLY A 35 -18.09 -1.59 5.82
C GLY A 35 -16.66 -2.10 5.72
N LEU A 36 -15.88 -1.70 4.70
CA LEU A 36 -14.45 -2.00 4.64
C LEU A 36 -13.71 -1.21 5.72
N VAL A 37 -12.96 -1.91 6.56
CA VAL A 37 -12.13 -1.29 7.61
C VAL A 37 -10.74 -1.04 7.05
N GLY A 38 -10.24 0.19 7.23
CA GLY A 38 -8.89 0.56 6.85
C GLY A 38 -7.86 -0.14 7.76
N VAL A 39 -6.85 -0.76 7.14
CA VAL A 39 -5.77 -1.47 7.83
C VAL A 39 -4.43 -0.99 7.29
N GLN A 40 -3.42 -0.91 8.16
CA GLN A 40 -2.03 -0.63 7.80
C GLN A 40 -1.13 -1.82 8.10
N SER A 41 -0.09 -2.00 7.27
CA SER A 41 0.93 -3.06 7.43
C SER A 41 0.32 -4.46 7.57
N PHE A 42 -0.54 -4.82 6.61
CA PHE A 42 -1.29 -6.07 6.58
C PHE A 42 -0.74 -7.03 5.52
N ALA A 43 -1.01 -8.32 5.71
CA ALA A 43 -0.86 -9.32 4.66
C ALA A 43 -2.15 -9.43 3.84
N HIS A 44 -2.00 -9.75 2.56
CA HIS A 44 -3.13 -9.96 1.67
C HIS A 44 -2.96 -11.18 0.78
N ALA A 45 -4.09 -11.71 0.31
CA ALA A 45 -4.16 -12.76 -0.69
C ALA A 45 -5.31 -12.49 -1.66
N SER A 46 -5.35 -13.20 -2.78
CA SER A 46 -6.47 -13.16 -3.73
C SER A 46 -7.06 -14.55 -3.90
N ILE A 47 -8.40 -14.64 -3.91
CA ILE A 47 -9.15 -15.87 -4.17
C ILE A 47 -10.15 -15.55 -5.29
N GLY A 48 -9.82 -15.95 -6.52
CA GLY A 48 -10.56 -15.49 -7.70
C GLY A 48 -10.43 -13.97 -7.83
N THR A 49 -11.57 -13.28 -7.89
CA THR A 49 -11.64 -11.81 -7.94
C THR A 49 -11.67 -11.15 -6.56
N ASN A 50 -11.78 -11.94 -5.49
CA ASN A 50 -11.90 -11.42 -4.14
C ASN A 50 -10.51 -11.27 -3.51
N TRP A 51 -10.38 -10.27 -2.65
CA TRP A 51 -9.18 -10.07 -1.83
C TRP A 51 -9.44 -10.53 -0.41
N VAL A 52 -8.40 -11.02 0.25
CA VAL A 52 -8.40 -11.34 1.67
C VAL A 52 -7.35 -10.47 2.33
N VAL A 53 -7.70 -9.77 3.41
CA VAL A 53 -6.80 -8.92 4.20
C VAL A 53 -6.78 -9.42 5.64
N ILE A 54 -5.59 -9.62 6.20
CA ILE A 54 -5.37 -10.13 7.56
C ILE A 54 -4.22 -9.42 8.27
N GLY A 55 -4.31 -9.37 9.59
CA GLY A 55 -3.30 -8.79 10.47
C GLY A 55 -3.03 -7.31 10.20
N GLY A 56 -1.93 -6.79 10.73
CA GLY A 56 -1.64 -5.37 10.71
C GLY A 56 -2.38 -4.61 11.81
N ARG A 57 -2.64 -3.33 11.56
CA ARG A 57 -3.22 -2.42 12.56
C ARG A 57 -4.34 -1.54 12.01
N ILE A 58 -5.27 -1.18 12.87
CA ILE A 58 -6.41 -0.30 12.55
C ILE A 58 -6.16 1.17 12.97
N ASP A 59 -5.06 1.44 13.65
CA ASP A 59 -4.63 2.78 14.02
C ASP A 59 -3.63 3.38 13.00
N GLY A 60 -3.69 4.70 12.82
CA GLY A 60 -3.05 5.36 11.68
C GLY A 60 -1.65 5.91 11.93
N LEU A 61 -1.20 6.03 13.19
CA LEU A 61 -0.03 6.84 13.54
C LEU A 61 0.93 6.10 14.48
N HIS A 62 2.11 5.75 13.96
CA HIS A 62 3.23 5.33 14.80
C HIS A 62 3.70 6.54 15.62
N ARG A 63 3.57 6.47 16.94
CA ARG A 63 4.19 7.48 17.83
C ARG A 63 5.70 7.44 17.58
N ARG A 64 6.38 8.60 17.50
CA ARG A 64 7.84 8.67 17.29
C ARG A 64 8.62 8.20 18.54
N GLN A 65 8.51 6.91 18.86
CA GLN A 65 9.15 6.24 19.98
C GLN A 65 9.87 5.01 19.42
N PRO A 66 11.18 5.09 19.12
CA PRO A 66 11.93 4.09 18.35
C PRO A 66 11.89 2.65 18.90
N PHE A 67 11.54 2.48 20.16
CA PHE A 67 11.52 1.18 20.85
C PHE A 67 10.16 0.84 21.47
N ALA A 68 9.13 1.67 21.26
CA ALA A 68 7.79 1.37 21.74
C ALA A 68 7.08 0.47 20.72
N SER A 69 6.63 -0.69 21.18
CA SER A 69 5.68 -1.49 20.41
C SER A 69 4.34 -0.76 20.28
N PHE A 70 3.57 -1.09 19.25
CA PHE A 70 2.22 -0.59 19.08
C PHE A 70 1.30 -1.05 20.23
N ASP A 71 0.25 -0.28 20.49
CA ASP A 71 -0.77 -0.66 21.49
C ASP A 71 -1.55 -1.87 20.96
N LYS A 72 -1.78 -2.87 21.81
CA LYS A 72 -2.61 -4.05 21.49
C LYS A 72 -4.00 -3.66 21.01
N LYS A 73 -4.55 -2.52 21.45
CA LYS A 73 -5.84 -1.99 20.95
C LYS A 73 -5.82 -1.64 19.46
N GLY A 74 -4.65 -1.40 18.89
CA GLY A 74 -4.46 -1.13 17.47
C GLY A 74 -4.39 -2.40 16.62
N ASN A 75 -4.27 -3.60 17.20
CA ASN A 75 -4.18 -4.85 16.44
C ASN A 75 -5.41 -5.05 15.58
N ASN A 76 -5.21 -5.41 14.30
CA ASN A 76 -6.29 -5.85 13.45
C ASN A 76 -6.67 -7.30 13.79
N LEU A 77 -7.81 -7.49 14.44
CA LEU A 77 -8.36 -8.81 14.80
C LEU A 77 -9.48 -9.28 13.87
N ILE A 78 -9.61 -8.65 12.70
CA ILE A 78 -10.58 -9.03 11.67
C ILE A 78 -9.87 -9.53 10.41
N ILE A 79 -10.39 -10.63 9.88
CA ILE A 79 -10.11 -11.15 8.56
C ILE A 79 -11.17 -10.56 7.64
N GLN A 80 -10.77 -9.81 6.63
CA GLN A 80 -11.70 -9.16 5.69
C GLN A 80 -11.62 -9.84 4.33
N VAL A 81 -12.76 -10.29 3.80
CA VAL A 81 -12.90 -10.72 2.41
C VAL A 81 -13.59 -9.59 1.64
N ILE A 82 -13.00 -9.16 0.54
CA ILE A 82 -13.40 -7.98 -0.22
C ILE A 82 -13.74 -8.43 -1.63
N ASP A 83 -14.96 -8.17 -2.06
CA ASP A 83 -15.37 -8.28 -3.47
C ASP A 83 -15.40 -6.87 -4.07
N PRO A 84 -14.35 -6.46 -4.80
CA PRO A 84 -14.25 -5.11 -5.37
C PRO A 84 -15.22 -4.90 -6.54
N LEU A 85 -15.73 -5.97 -7.17
CA LEU A 85 -16.61 -5.86 -8.34
C LEU A 85 -18.05 -5.57 -7.89
N ASN A 86 -18.52 -6.30 -6.88
CA ASN A 86 -19.86 -6.11 -6.30
C ASN A 86 -19.88 -5.11 -5.14
N GLN A 87 -18.71 -4.60 -4.73
CA GLN A 87 -18.53 -3.69 -3.59
C GLN A 87 -19.10 -4.28 -2.29
N GLN A 88 -18.79 -5.55 -2.05
CA GLN A 88 -19.21 -6.29 -0.86
C GLN A 88 -18.01 -6.64 0.02
N THR A 89 -18.27 -6.79 1.31
CA THR A 89 -17.26 -7.21 2.27
C THR A 89 -17.86 -8.16 3.31
N TRP A 90 -17.06 -9.14 3.72
CA TRP A 90 -17.37 -10.07 4.80
C TRP A 90 -16.24 -10.06 5.80
N GLN A 91 -16.57 -10.25 7.07
CA GLN A 91 -15.60 -10.21 8.15
C GLN A 91 -15.75 -11.43 9.05
N ALA A 92 -14.61 -11.97 9.49
CA ALA A 92 -14.52 -12.94 10.56
C ALA A 92 -13.51 -12.44 11.59
N THR A 93 -13.67 -12.79 12.86
CA THR A 93 -12.71 -12.40 13.90
C THR A 93 -11.63 -13.46 14.08
N THR A 94 -10.38 -13.05 14.31
CA THR A 94 -9.30 -13.97 14.69
C THR A 94 -9.46 -14.51 16.10
N ASN A 95 -10.37 -13.94 16.92
CA ASN A 95 -10.64 -14.39 18.29
C ASN A 95 -11.27 -15.79 18.37
N GLU A 96 -11.80 -16.30 17.26
CA GLU A 96 -12.36 -17.66 17.15
C GLU A 96 -11.32 -18.71 16.74
N LEU A 97 -10.10 -18.30 16.40
CA LEU A 97 -8.99 -19.19 16.08
C LEU A 97 -8.32 -19.70 17.35
N ASP A 98 -7.51 -20.75 17.22
CA ASP A 98 -6.62 -21.17 18.30
C ASP A 98 -5.63 -20.04 18.66
N SER A 99 -5.12 -20.08 19.89
CA SER A 99 -4.26 -19.01 20.41
C SER A 99 -2.98 -18.82 19.60
N ALA A 100 -2.43 -19.88 18.99
CA ALA A 100 -1.20 -19.77 18.22
C ALA A 100 -1.44 -18.97 16.92
N LEU A 101 -2.54 -19.27 16.22
CA LEU A 101 -2.95 -18.51 15.04
C LEU A 101 -3.39 -17.09 15.40
N GLN A 102 -4.17 -16.92 16.47
CA GLN A 102 -4.61 -15.60 16.92
C GLN A 102 -3.41 -14.69 17.23
N ASP A 103 -2.42 -15.20 17.97
CA ASP A 103 -1.21 -14.45 18.32
C ASP A 103 -0.44 -14.06 17.06
N GLN A 104 -0.21 -15.01 16.16
CA GLN A 104 0.50 -14.76 14.90
C GLN A 104 -0.23 -13.71 14.04
N LEU A 105 -1.55 -13.84 13.87
CA LEU A 105 -2.35 -12.95 13.03
C LEU A 105 -2.61 -11.58 13.67
N SER A 106 -2.29 -11.40 14.96
CA SER A 106 -2.41 -10.12 15.65
C SER A 106 -1.20 -9.18 15.47
N ALA A 107 -0.18 -9.61 14.70
CA ALA A 107 1.03 -8.82 14.47
C ALA A 107 0.73 -7.48 13.77
N THR A 108 1.28 -6.39 14.31
CA THR A 108 1.05 -5.00 13.84
C THR A 108 1.92 -4.58 12.64
N ASN A 109 2.76 -5.49 12.14
CA ASN A 109 3.59 -5.33 10.96
C ASN A 109 3.72 -6.68 10.25
N MET A 110 2.84 -6.91 9.27
CA MET A 110 2.79 -8.11 8.41
C MET A 110 3.14 -7.77 6.97
#